data_AF-A0A9D6IGV3-F1
#
_entry.id   AF-A0A9D6IGV3-F1
#
_cell.length_a   1.000
_cell.length_b   1.000
_cell.length_c   1.000
_cell.angle_alpha   90.00
_cell.angle_beta   90.00
_cell.angle_gamma   90.00
#
_symmetry.space_group_name_H-M   'P 1'
#
loop_
_entity.id
_entity.type
_entity.pdbx_description
1 polymer ?
#
loop_
_entity_poly.entity_id
_entity_poly.type
_entity_poly.pdbx_seq_one_letter_code
_entity_poly.pdbx_strand_id
1 'polypeptide(L)'
;MNRLAIFLTLACVSSLVAVNLIDFSHSEPDRASPIQNANFHDEYVSYFCFKNTFDTAIVKLRRGDIQLKDACIQVEVAAHRWHPKYLGNLHHSEQGKTDRERITRNLIGHLRMSEDLYPGCPLRVQALEAQFRALSARFLSDEFAPSGHAMENEG
;
A
#
# COMPACT_ATOMS: atom_id res chain seq x y z
N MET A 1 -36.51 6.73 49.76
CA MET A 1 -35.50 5.82 49.16
C MET A 1 -34.85 6.44 47.90
N ASN A 2 -34.26 7.64 48.00
CA ASN A 2 -33.62 8.35 46.86
C ASN A 2 -32.21 8.90 47.18
N ARG A 3 -31.59 8.49 48.30
CA ARG A 3 -30.25 8.97 48.68
C ARG A 3 -29.13 7.98 48.33
N LEU A 4 -29.45 6.68 48.27
CA LEU A 4 -28.50 5.62 47.91
C LEU A 4 -28.10 5.63 46.42
N ALA A 5 -29.01 6.05 45.53
CA ALA A 5 -28.74 6.15 44.11
C ALA A 5 -27.75 7.28 43.76
N ILE A 6 -27.70 8.34 44.56
CA ILE A 6 -26.81 9.50 44.35
C ILE A 6 -25.35 9.15 44.69
N PHE A 7 -25.11 8.38 45.75
CA PHE A 7 -23.76 7.95 46.12
C PHE A 7 -23.16 6.95 45.13
N LEU A 8 -23.98 6.05 44.56
CA LEU A 8 -23.53 5.11 43.51
C LEU A 8 -23.18 5.81 42.20
N THR A 9 -23.90 6.87 41.83
CA THR A 9 -23.59 7.64 40.62
C THR A 9 -22.36 8.53 40.79
N LEU A 10 -22.10 9.09 41.97
CA LEU A 10 -20.89 9.88 42.22
C LEU A 10 -19.61 9.01 42.23
N ALA A 11 -19.69 7.78 42.74
CA ALA A 11 -18.55 6.85 42.75
C ALA A 11 -18.18 6.35 41.34
N CYS A 12 -19.15 6.21 40.43
CA CYS A 12 -18.88 5.80 39.06
C CYS A 12 -18.27 6.92 38.20
N VAL A 13 -18.63 8.19 38.44
CA VAL A 13 -18.08 9.33 37.66
C VAL A 13 -16.66 9.69 38.12
N SER A 14 -16.33 9.59 39.41
CA SER A 14 -14.95 9.79 39.87
C SER A 14 -13.99 8.68 39.41
N SER A 15 -14.50 7.46 39.26
CA SER A 15 -13.72 6.30 38.77
C SER A 15 -13.36 6.39 37.28
N LEU A 16 -14.11 7.15 36.48
CA LEU A 16 -13.82 7.37 35.06
C LEU A 16 -12.80 8.49 34.81
N VAL A 17 -12.60 9.39 35.77
CA VAL A 17 -11.59 10.48 35.67
C VAL A 17 -10.27 10.05 36.31
N ALA A 18 -10.27 9.21 37.34
CA ALA A 18 -9.05 8.80 38.05
C ALA A 18 -8.21 7.73 37.31
N VAL A 19 -8.79 6.96 36.38
CA VAL A 19 -8.02 5.98 35.57
C VAL A 19 -7.19 6.65 34.47
N ASN A 20 -7.43 7.95 34.19
CA ASN A 20 -6.69 8.70 33.17
C ASN A 20 -5.51 9.53 33.72
N LEU A 21 -5.09 9.33 34.97
CA LEU A 21 -4.01 10.12 35.57
C LEU A 21 -3.13 9.32 36.55
N ILE A 22 -3.01 8.02 36.34
CA ILE A 22 -1.98 7.22 37.00
C ILE A 22 -0.74 7.20 36.11
N ASP A 23 0.16 8.10 36.48
CA ASP A 23 1.62 8.03 36.31
C ASP A 23 2.22 8.20 34.89
N PHE A 24 2.23 9.45 34.42
CA PHE A 24 3.24 9.93 33.47
C PHE A 24 4.09 11.04 34.09
N SER A 25 4.34 11.01 35.40
CA SER A 25 5.21 12.00 36.06
C SER A 25 6.71 11.77 35.83
N HIS A 26 7.09 10.80 34.99
CA HIS A 26 8.49 10.60 34.55
C HIS A 26 8.69 10.34 33.05
N SER A 27 7.71 10.63 32.20
CA SER A 27 8.01 10.81 30.79
C SER A 27 8.21 12.29 30.57
N GLU A 28 9.48 12.72 30.56
CA GLU A 28 9.83 13.88 29.74
C GLU A 28 9.10 13.69 28.40
N PRO A 29 8.41 14.71 27.84
CA PRO A 29 8.00 14.62 26.45
C PRO A 29 9.30 14.44 25.70
N ASP A 30 9.57 13.20 25.28
CA ASP A 30 10.74 12.85 24.49
C ASP A 30 10.68 13.84 23.34
N ARG A 31 11.60 14.82 23.39
CA ARG A 31 11.70 15.86 22.39
C ARG A 31 12.24 15.13 21.18
N ALA A 32 11.34 14.40 20.50
CA ALA A 32 11.60 13.81 19.20
C ALA A 32 12.27 14.92 18.43
N SER A 33 13.56 14.72 18.16
CA SER A 33 14.38 15.80 17.64
C SER A 33 13.67 16.33 16.40
N PRO A 34 13.76 17.63 16.08
CA PRO A 34 13.13 18.17 14.87
C PRO A 34 13.44 17.34 13.61
N ILE A 35 14.59 16.65 13.61
CA ILE A 35 15.04 15.69 12.60
C ILE A 35 14.17 14.42 12.56
N GLN A 36 13.82 13.80 13.70
CA GLN A 36 12.96 12.61 13.73
C GLN A 36 11.52 12.94 13.29
N ASN A 37 10.99 14.09 13.70
CA ASN A 37 9.66 14.54 13.28
C ASN A 37 9.61 14.90 11.79
N ALA A 38 10.66 15.51 11.25
CA ALA A 38 10.79 15.77 9.82
C ALA A 38 10.85 14.47 9.01
N ASN A 39 11.66 13.49 9.44
CA ASN A 39 11.76 12.20 8.77
C ASN A 39 10.44 11.42 8.76
N PHE A 40 9.69 11.47 9.87
CA PHE A 40 8.37 10.84 9.94
C PHE A 40 7.37 11.52 9.00
N HIS A 41 7.37 12.86 8.96
CA HIS A 41 6.51 13.61 8.05
C HIS A 41 6.80 13.30 6.59
N ASP A 42 8.08 13.28 6.21
CA ASP A 42 8.51 12.99 4.84
C ASP A 42 8.15 11.55 4.42
N GLU A 43 8.35 10.56 5.31
CA GLU A 43 7.94 9.19 5.05
C GLU A 43 6.42 9.07 4.89
N TYR A 44 5.66 9.78 5.73
CA TYR A 44 4.20 9.79 5.65
C TYR A 44 3.67 10.41 4.35
N VAL A 45 4.21 11.57 3.95
CA VAL A 45 3.85 12.22 2.68
C VAL A 45 4.20 11.33 1.50
N SER A 46 5.39 10.71 1.53
CA SER A 46 5.83 9.81 0.46
C SER A 46 4.94 8.57 0.35
N TYR A 47 4.57 7.96 1.48
CA TYR A 47 3.57 6.90 1.54
C TYR A 47 2.22 7.35 0.97
N PHE A 48 1.74 8.53 1.35
CA PHE A 48 0.45 9.06 0.88
C PHE A 48 0.43 9.28 -0.64
N CYS A 49 1.50 9.86 -1.19
CA CYS A 49 1.67 10.04 -2.64
C CYS A 49 1.63 8.71 -3.40
N PHE A 50 2.31 7.69 -2.89
CA PHE A 50 2.25 6.34 -3.46
C PHE A 50 0.85 5.75 -3.34
N LYS A 51 0.26 5.76 -2.14
CA LYS A 51 -1.04 5.16 -1.85
C LYS A 51 -2.15 5.76 -2.72
N ASN A 52 -2.16 7.08 -2.88
CA ASN A 52 -3.11 7.76 -3.76
C ASN A 52 -2.96 7.32 -5.22
N THR A 53 -1.72 7.15 -5.70
CA THR A 53 -1.46 6.66 -7.06
C THR A 53 -1.96 5.22 -7.23
N PHE A 54 -1.67 4.37 -6.24
CA PHE A 54 -2.10 2.97 -6.22
C PHE A 54 -3.63 2.84 -6.25
N ASP A 55 -4.33 3.54 -5.35
CA ASP A 55 -5.79 3.50 -5.27
C ASP A 55 -6.43 4.04 -6.56
N THR A 56 -5.88 5.11 -7.11
CA THR A 56 -6.34 5.67 -8.38
C THR A 56 -6.18 4.66 -9.52
N ALA A 57 -5.07 3.93 -9.57
CA ALA A 57 -4.85 2.89 -10.56
C ALA A 57 -5.88 1.76 -10.44
N ILE A 58 -6.18 1.30 -9.22
CA ILE A 58 -7.24 0.30 -8.97
C ILE A 58 -8.60 0.79 -9.46
N VAL A 59 -8.99 2.02 -9.11
CA VAL A 59 -10.28 2.58 -9.52
C VAL A 59 -10.38 2.69 -11.05
N LYS A 60 -9.34 3.20 -11.72
CA LYS A 60 -9.29 3.31 -13.18
C LYS A 60 -9.30 1.93 -13.85
N LEU A 61 -8.58 0.95 -13.30
CA LEU A 61 -8.62 -0.42 -13.80
C LEU A 61 -10.02 -1.02 -13.69
N ARG A 62 -10.68 -0.87 -12.54
CA ARG A 62 -12.06 -1.32 -12.32
C ARG A 62 -13.04 -0.74 -13.34
N ARG A 63 -12.91 0.56 -13.63
CA ARG A 63 -13.75 1.27 -14.60
C ARG A 63 -13.42 0.96 -16.05
N GLY A 64 -12.23 0.39 -16.31
CA GLY A 64 -11.73 0.18 -17.67
C GLY A 64 -11.10 1.41 -18.30
N ASP A 65 -10.83 2.46 -17.51
CA ASP A 65 -10.28 3.73 -17.99
C ASP A 65 -8.82 3.61 -18.44
N ILE A 66 -8.10 2.59 -17.94
CA ILE A 66 -6.70 2.30 -18.27
C ILE A 66 -6.48 0.81 -18.52
N GLN A 67 -5.45 0.49 -19.31
CA GLN A 67 -5.01 -0.88 -19.51
C GLN A 67 -4.18 -1.37 -18.32
N LEU A 68 -4.12 -2.70 -18.14
CA LEU A 68 -3.34 -3.32 -17.07
C LEU A 68 -1.86 -2.92 -17.12
N LYS A 69 -1.29 -2.92 -18.34
CA LYS A 69 0.11 -2.52 -18.57
C LYS A 69 0.40 -1.11 -18.05
N ASP A 70 -0.47 -0.15 -18.35
CA ASP A 70 -0.27 1.25 -17.96
C ASP A 70 -0.42 1.45 -16.45
N ALA A 71 -1.37 0.74 -15.83
CA ALA A 71 -1.54 0.75 -14.38
C ALA A 71 -0.29 0.20 -13.67
N CYS A 72 0.27 -0.91 -14.17
CA CYS A 72 1.50 -1.48 -13.62
C CYS A 72 2.67 -0.52 -13.72
N ILE A 73 2.87 0.13 -14.89
CA ILE A 73 3.94 1.12 -15.07
C ILE A 73 3.75 2.31 -14.11
N GLN A 74 2.52 2.83 -13.96
CA GLN A 74 2.25 3.94 -13.04
C GLN A 74 2.58 3.58 -11.59
N VAL A 75 2.19 2.39 -11.14
CA VAL A 75 2.47 1.90 -9.78
C VAL A 75 3.95 1.60 -9.58
N GLU A 76 4.62 1.01 -10.57
CA GLU A 76 6.05 0.74 -10.55
C GLU A 76 6.85 2.05 -10.41
N VAL A 77 6.54 3.05 -11.23
CA VAL A 77 7.20 4.38 -11.18
C VAL A 77 6.91 5.08 -9.85
N ALA A 78 5.66 5.03 -9.37
CA ALA A 78 5.29 5.66 -8.10
C ALA A 78 5.96 4.97 -6.90
N ALA A 79 6.09 3.64 -6.93
CA ALA A 79 6.78 2.88 -5.89
C ALA A 79 8.26 3.28 -5.82
N HIS A 80 8.98 3.29 -6.95
CA HIS A 80 10.38 3.70 -6.99
C HIS A 80 10.59 5.14 -6.52
N ARG A 81 9.66 6.04 -6.87
CA ARG A 81 9.79 7.47 -6.55
C ARG A 81 9.42 7.80 -5.10
N TRP A 82 8.36 7.20 -4.58
CA TRP A 82 7.72 7.65 -3.34
C TRP A 82 7.70 6.59 -2.24
N HIS A 83 7.68 5.30 -2.57
CA HIS A 83 7.63 4.28 -1.52
C HIS A 83 8.36 2.99 -1.93
N PRO A 84 9.70 2.99 -2.05
CA PRO A 84 10.46 1.83 -2.55
C PRO A 84 10.28 0.57 -1.70
N LYS A 85 10.02 0.75 -0.39
CA LYS A 85 9.72 -0.34 0.55
C LYS A 85 8.55 -1.22 0.08
N TYR A 86 7.60 -0.66 -0.69
CA TYR A 86 6.51 -1.43 -1.27
C TYR A 86 7.00 -2.58 -2.13
N LEU A 87 7.99 -2.37 -3.01
CA LEU A 87 8.51 -3.42 -3.90
C LEU A 87 9.19 -4.53 -3.10
N GLY A 88 9.94 -4.15 -2.06
CA GLY A 88 10.52 -5.10 -1.11
C GLY A 88 9.44 -5.94 -0.42
N ASN A 89 8.38 -5.32 0.08
CA ASN A 89 7.27 -6.05 0.73
C ASN A 89 6.56 -6.98 -0.26
N LEU A 90 6.32 -6.49 -1.48
CA LEU A 90 5.70 -7.26 -2.56
C LEU A 90 6.53 -8.49 -2.93
N HIS A 91 7.86 -8.38 -2.84
CA HIS A 91 8.76 -9.51 -3.05
C HIS A 91 8.54 -10.65 -2.04
N HIS A 92 8.09 -10.33 -0.83
CA HIS A 92 7.85 -11.34 0.22
C HIS A 92 6.42 -11.87 0.21
N SER A 93 5.45 -11.08 -0.26
CA SER A 93 4.03 -11.42 -0.18
C SER A 93 3.43 -11.96 -1.47
N GLU A 94 3.99 -11.63 -2.64
CA GLU A 94 3.40 -11.97 -3.94
C GLU A 94 4.32 -12.87 -4.77
N GLN A 95 3.74 -13.89 -5.41
CA GLN A 95 4.47 -14.75 -6.34
C GLN A 95 4.71 -14.03 -7.67
N GLY A 96 5.90 -14.19 -8.25
CA GLY A 96 6.23 -13.66 -9.58
C GLY A 96 7.73 -13.59 -9.80
N LYS A 97 8.16 -13.69 -11.06
CA LYS A 97 9.59 -13.64 -11.43
C LYS A 97 10.13 -12.21 -11.42
N THR A 98 9.31 -11.25 -11.82
CA THR A 98 9.68 -9.83 -11.91
C THR A 98 8.79 -8.97 -11.01
N ASP A 99 9.28 -7.79 -10.62
CA ASP A 99 8.49 -6.83 -9.84
C ASP A 99 7.20 -6.45 -10.59
N ARG A 100 7.29 -6.29 -11.91
CA ARG A 100 6.13 -6.01 -12.75
C ARG A 100 5.09 -7.13 -12.70
N GLU A 101 5.50 -8.40 -12.68
CA GLU A 101 4.58 -9.52 -12.53
C GLU A 101 3.87 -9.48 -11.18
N ARG A 102 4.63 -9.24 -10.10
CA ARG A 102 4.10 -9.16 -8.73
C ARG A 102 3.13 -7.99 -8.58
N ILE A 103 3.47 -6.81 -9.11
CA ILE A 103 2.59 -5.63 -9.14
C ILE A 103 1.31 -5.96 -9.88
N THR A 104 1.41 -6.61 -11.04
CA THR A 104 0.24 -6.97 -11.84
C THR A 104 -0.72 -7.88 -11.07
N ARG A 105 -0.18 -8.91 -10.42
CA ARG A 105 -0.96 -9.85 -9.59
C ARG A 105 -1.59 -9.15 -8.40
N ASN A 106 -0.85 -8.29 -7.72
CA ASN A 106 -1.36 -7.54 -6.57
C ASN A 106 -2.51 -6.60 -6.97
N LEU A 107 -2.39 -5.90 -8.10
CA LEU A 107 -3.48 -5.05 -8.62
C LEU A 107 -4.75 -5.86 -8.93
N ILE A 108 -4.61 -7.03 -9.55
CA ILE A 108 -5.74 -7.95 -9.80
C ILE A 108 -6.31 -8.46 -8.47
N GLY A 109 -5.45 -8.80 -7.50
CA GLY A 109 -5.84 -9.23 -6.16
C GLY A 109 -6.72 -8.21 -5.44
N HIS A 110 -6.33 -6.94 -5.47
CA HIS A 110 -7.14 -5.86 -4.88
C HIS A 110 -8.50 -5.68 -5.56
N LEU A 111 -8.59 -5.89 -6.87
CA LEU A 111 -9.87 -5.87 -7.59
C LEU A 111 -10.75 -7.07 -7.20
N ARG A 112 -10.17 -8.27 -7.05
CA ARG A 112 -10.88 -9.46 -6.55
C ARG A 112 -11.50 -9.22 -5.18
N MET A 113 -10.75 -8.59 -4.26
CA MET A 113 -11.26 -8.22 -2.93
C MET A 113 -12.43 -7.23 -2.99
N SER A 114 -12.65 -6.57 -4.13
CA SER A 114 -13.73 -5.61 -4.33
C SER A 114 -14.92 -6.21 -5.10
N GLU A 115 -14.90 -7.50 -5.45
CA GLU A 115 -15.95 -8.13 -6.26
C GLU A 115 -17.33 -8.09 -5.59
N ASP A 116 -17.38 -8.32 -4.28
CA ASP A 116 -18.63 -8.29 -3.51
C ASP A 116 -19.27 -6.90 -3.45
N LEU A 117 -18.48 -5.84 -3.67
CA LEU A 117 -18.92 -4.45 -3.57
C LEU A 117 -19.38 -3.87 -4.91
N TYR A 118 -18.98 -4.47 -6.03
CA TYR A 118 -19.18 -3.90 -7.37
C TYR A 118 -19.63 -4.98 -8.37
N PRO A 119 -20.91 -5.00 -8.79
CA PRO A 119 -21.46 -6.04 -9.65
C PRO A 119 -20.75 -6.25 -11.01
N GLY A 120 -20.07 -5.21 -11.53
CA GLY A 120 -19.29 -5.30 -12.78
C GLY A 120 -17.84 -5.76 -12.61
N CYS A 121 -17.37 -5.94 -11.38
CA CYS A 121 -15.97 -6.25 -11.10
C CYS A 121 -15.55 -7.66 -11.54
N PRO A 122 -16.35 -8.73 -11.35
CA PRO A 122 -15.93 -10.08 -11.75
C PRO A 122 -15.59 -10.20 -13.24
N LEU A 123 -16.41 -9.62 -14.12
CA LEU A 123 -16.13 -9.57 -15.57
C LEU A 123 -14.84 -8.79 -15.86
N ARG A 124 -14.60 -7.71 -15.14
CA ARG A 124 -13.39 -6.91 -15.32
C ARG A 124 -12.14 -7.66 -14.85
N VAL A 125 -12.20 -8.33 -13.71
CA VAL A 125 -11.11 -9.16 -13.19
C VAL A 125 -10.77 -10.27 -14.19
N GLN A 126 -11.77 -10.97 -14.73
CA GLN A 126 -11.54 -12.00 -15.75
C GLN A 126 -10.84 -11.45 -17.00
N ALA A 127 -11.26 -10.27 -17.47
CA ALA A 127 -10.60 -9.59 -18.59
C ALA A 127 -9.15 -9.21 -18.28
N LEU A 128 -8.87 -8.73 -17.06
CA LEU A 128 -7.53 -8.37 -16.61
C LEU A 128 -6.62 -9.59 -16.46
N GLU A 129 -7.14 -10.72 -15.98
CA GLU A 129 -6.38 -11.98 -15.95
C GLU A 129 -6.04 -12.48 -17.34
N ALA A 130 -6.95 -12.32 -18.31
CA ALA A 130 -6.66 -12.64 -19.70
C ALA A 130 -5.55 -11.74 -20.27
N GLN A 131 -5.60 -10.43 -19.98
CA GLN A 131 -4.51 -9.49 -20.32
C GLN A 131 -3.20 -9.90 -19.67
N PHE A 132 -3.23 -10.27 -18.39
CA PHE A 132 -2.04 -10.72 -17.66
C PHE A 132 -1.44 -11.97 -18.27
N ARG A 133 -2.24 -13.01 -18.57
CA ARG A 133 -1.76 -14.22 -19.25
C ARG A 133 -1.10 -13.91 -20.60
N ALA A 134 -1.71 -13.01 -21.40
CA ALA A 134 -1.16 -12.57 -22.67
C ALA A 134 0.16 -11.80 -22.51
N LEU A 135 0.28 -10.98 -21.47
CA LEU A 135 1.50 -10.24 -21.14
C LEU A 135 2.60 -11.16 -20.62
N SER A 136 2.29 -12.09 -19.71
CA SER A 136 3.25 -13.07 -19.18
C SER A 136 3.84 -13.96 -20.25
N ALA A 137 3.05 -14.37 -21.25
CA ALA A 137 3.57 -15.10 -22.41
C ALA A 137 4.61 -14.27 -23.18
N ARG A 138 4.41 -12.95 -23.31
CA ARG A 138 5.35 -12.02 -23.95
C ARG A 138 6.57 -11.68 -23.09
N PHE A 139 6.42 -11.55 -21.77
CA PHE A 139 7.56 -11.36 -20.85
C PHE A 139 8.50 -12.56 -20.87
N LEU A 140 7.99 -13.78 -21.10
CA LEU A 140 8.81 -14.97 -21.32
C LEU A 140 9.42 -15.04 -22.74
N SER A 141 8.97 -14.20 -23.67
CA SER A 141 9.44 -14.16 -25.07
C SER A 141 10.54 -13.12 -25.30
N ASP A 142 10.51 -11.98 -24.58
CA ASP A 142 11.38 -10.82 -24.84
C ASP A 142 12.68 -10.79 -23.98
N GLU A 143 12.96 -11.81 -23.16
CA GLU A 143 14.11 -11.83 -22.22
C GLU A 143 15.15 -12.94 -22.48
N PHE A 144 15.56 -13.12 -23.74
CA PHE A 144 16.81 -13.84 -24.09
C PHE A 144 17.63 -13.12 -25.18
N ALA A 145 17.62 -11.80 -25.21
CA ALA A 145 18.77 -11.05 -25.72
C ALA A 145 19.52 -10.53 -24.50
N PRO A 146 20.63 -11.17 -24.04
CA PRO A 146 21.52 -10.48 -23.14
C PRO A 146 21.93 -9.20 -23.85
N SER A 147 21.60 -8.06 -23.27
CA SER A 147 22.16 -6.78 -23.68
C SER A 147 23.67 -6.92 -23.54
N GLY A 148 24.32 -7.26 -24.65
CA GLY A 148 25.75 -7.32 -24.79
C GLY A 148 26.29 -5.94 -24.51
N HIS A 149 26.63 -5.69 -23.24
CA HIS A 149 27.67 -4.75 -22.91
C HIS A 149 28.97 -5.34 -23.47
N ALA A 150 29.20 -5.09 -24.77
CA ALA A 150 30.54 -5.05 -25.30
C ALA A 150 31.28 -4.00 -24.48
N MET A 151 32.11 -4.46 -23.55
CA MET A 151 33.20 -3.64 -23.04
C MET A 151 34.16 -3.41 -24.20
N GLU A 152 33.98 -2.28 -24.88
CA GLU A 152 35.09 -1.61 -25.55
C GLU A 152 36.05 -1.16 -24.45
N ASN A 153 37.04 -1.99 -24.16
CA ASN A 153 38.29 -1.54 -23.53
C ASN A 153 39.21 -1.11 -24.66
N GLU A 154 39.16 0.18 -24.99
CA GLU A 154 40.31 0.87 -25.56
C GLU A 154 41.18 1.38 -24.40
N GLY A 155 42.43 0.93 -24.36
CA GLY A 155 43.44 1.32 -23.36
C GLY A 155 44.58 0.33 -23.28
#